data_AF-A0AAW0A7K1-F1
#
_entry.id   AF-A0AAW0A7K1-F1
#
_cell.length_a   1.000
_cell.length_b   1.000
_cell.length_c   1.000
_cell.angle_alpha   90.00
_cell.angle_beta   90.00
_cell.angle_gamma   90.00
#
_symmetry.space_group_name_H-M   'P 1'
#
loop_
_entity.id
_entity.type
_entity.pdbx_description
1 polymer ?
#
loop_
_entity_poly.entity_id
_entity_poly.type
_entity_poly.pdbx_seq_one_letter_code
_entity_poly.pdbx_strand_id
1 'polypeptide(L)'
;MECSGSPFTRYFLSNYAPNDQEIAAIRAFVAPYSEELSRFQALIDKLSIERDQLKDYVNPHKALISPMRQVPEDILRDISFRHVGMRACRSRSRPRVQLFGISGRN
;
A
#
# COMPACT_ATOMS: atom_id res chain seq x y z
N MET A 1 -11.87 -24.13 -4.27
CA MET A 1 -12.94 -24.28 -5.27
C MET A 1 -12.42 -25.23 -6.33
N GLU A 2 -12.77 -26.50 -6.23
CA GLU A 2 -12.47 -27.47 -7.28
C GLU A 2 -13.51 -27.29 -8.39
N CYS A 3 -13.08 -27.25 -9.65
CA CYS A 3 -13.99 -27.21 -10.80
C CYS A 3 -14.69 -28.56 -11.04
N SER A 4 -14.83 -29.40 -9.99
CA SER A 4 -15.28 -30.79 -10.03
C SER A 4 -16.70 -30.98 -10.58
N GLY A 5 -17.51 -29.92 -10.67
CA GLY A 5 -18.83 -29.91 -11.31
C GLY A 5 -18.85 -29.48 -12.79
N SER A 6 -17.71 -29.08 -13.38
CA SER A 6 -17.68 -28.66 -14.79
C SER A 6 -17.72 -29.88 -15.73
N PRO A 7 -18.57 -29.87 -16.77
CA PRO A 7 -18.56 -30.93 -17.79
C PRO A 7 -17.27 -30.91 -18.63
N PHE A 8 -16.50 -29.81 -18.56
CA PHE A 8 -15.26 -29.62 -19.31
C PHE A 8 -14.00 -29.99 -18.52
N THR A 9 -14.12 -30.49 -17.29
CA THR A 9 -12.97 -30.78 -16.40
C THR A 9 -11.92 -31.67 -17.02
N ARG A 10 -12.34 -32.66 -17.81
CA ARG A 10 -11.43 -33.59 -18.52
C ARG A 10 -10.51 -32.91 -19.53
N TYR A 11 -10.85 -31.71 -19.98
CA TYR A 11 -10.07 -30.95 -20.95
C TYR A 11 -9.16 -29.91 -20.28
N PHE A 12 -9.32 -29.66 -18.98
CA PHE A 12 -8.45 -28.73 -18.26
C PHE A 12 -7.02 -29.25 -18.22
N LEU A 13 -6.05 -28.35 -18.37
CA LEU A 13 -4.61 -28.66 -18.42
C LEU A 13 -4.19 -29.61 -19.56
N SER A 14 -5.01 -29.71 -20.62
CA SER A 14 -4.70 -30.49 -21.82
C SER A 14 -4.44 -29.57 -23.03
N ASN A 15 -3.75 -30.08 -24.05
CA ASN A 15 -3.59 -29.40 -25.35
C ASN A 15 -4.86 -29.52 -26.24
N TYR A 16 -6.03 -29.77 -25.64
CA TYR A 16 -7.28 -29.92 -26.38
C TYR A 16 -7.68 -28.59 -27.03
N ALA A 17 -7.86 -28.61 -28.35
CA ALA A 17 -8.37 -27.48 -29.12
C ALA A 17 -9.87 -27.72 -29.41
N PRO A 18 -10.79 -27.01 -28.73
CA PRO A 18 -12.22 -27.16 -28.98
C PRO A 18 -12.59 -26.63 -30.36
N ASN A 19 -13.60 -27.24 -30.97
CA ASN A 19 -14.18 -26.73 -32.22
C ASN A 19 -15.15 -25.55 -31.95
N ASP A 20 -15.61 -24.89 -33.01
CA ASP A 20 -16.47 -23.69 -32.89
C ASP A 20 -17.78 -23.93 -32.12
N GLN A 21 -18.39 -25.11 -32.25
CA GLN A 21 -19.61 -25.46 -31.52
C GLN A 21 -19.32 -25.66 -30.03
N GLU A 22 -18.21 -26.31 -29.70
CA GLU A 22 -17.76 -26.48 -28.32
C GLU A 22 -17.38 -25.15 -27.68
N ILE A 23 -16.74 -24.25 -28.43
CA ILE A 23 -16.44 -22.88 -27.98
C ILE A 23 -17.74 -22.15 -27.63
N ALA A 24 -18.77 -22.24 -28.48
CA ALA A 24 -20.07 -21.64 -28.20
C ALA A 24 -20.71 -22.22 -26.93
N ALA A 25 -20.64 -23.54 -26.75
CA ALA A 25 -21.16 -24.22 -25.55
C ALA A 25 -20.41 -23.82 -24.27
N ILE A 26 -19.08 -23.75 -24.32
CA ILE A 26 -18.24 -23.32 -23.19
C ILE A 26 -18.56 -21.86 -22.84
N ARG A 27 -18.69 -20.97 -23.84
CA ARG A 27 -19.06 -19.57 -23.61
C ARG A 27 -20.41 -19.45 -22.93
N ALA A 28 -21.43 -20.16 -23.43
CA ALA A 28 -22.76 -20.16 -22.82
C ALA A 28 -22.73 -20.70 -21.38
N PHE A 29 -21.91 -21.72 -21.11
CA PHE A 29 -21.74 -22.27 -19.76
C PHE A 29 -21.07 -21.29 -18.80
N VAL A 30 -20.05 -20.54 -19.24
CA VAL A 30 -19.27 -19.63 -18.38
C VAL A 30 -19.94 -18.26 -18.22
N ALA A 31 -20.75 -17.82 -19.19
CA ALA A 31 -21.44 -16.52 -19.18
C ALA A 31 -22.11 -16.17 -17.83
N PRO A 32 -22.99 -17.00 -17.24
CA PRO A 32 -23.66 -16.63 -15.99
C PRO A 32 -22.69 -16.45 -14.83
N TYR A 33 -21.64 -17.28 -14.74
CA TYR A 33 -20.62 -17.16 -13.71
C TYR A 33 -19.76 -15.90 -13.90
N SER A 34 -19.49 -15.51 -15.15
CA SER A 34 -18.75 -14.28 -15.45
C SER A 34 -19.55 -13.03 -15.10
N GLU A 35 -20.87 -13.05 -15.31
CA GLU A 35 -21.78 -11.98 -14.87
C GLU A 35 -21.85 -11.91 -13.35
N GLU A 36 -21.94 -13.05 -12.67
CA GLU A 36 -21.95 -13.11 -11.22
C GLU A 36 -20.63 -12.61 -10.60
N LEU A 37 -19.49 -12.99 -11.18
CA LEU A 37 -18.18 -12.44 -10.81
C LEU A 37 -18.13 -10.92 -10.98
N SER A 38 -18.63 -10.42 -12.11
CA SER A 38 -18.69 -8.97 -12.37
C SER A 38 -19.57 -8.25 -11.35
N ARG A 39 -20.71 -8.84 -10.98
CA ARG A 39 -21.60 -8.32 -9.94
C ARG A 39 -20.92 -8.30 -8.58
N PHE A 40 -20.22 -9.36 -8.19
CA PHE A 40 -19.49 -9.40 -6.93
C PHE A 40 -18.35 -8.39 -6.90
N GLN A 41 -17.62 -8.22 -7.99
CA GLN A 41 -16.57 -7.21 -8.07
C GLN A 41 -17.15 -5.80 -7.87
N ALA A 42 -18.26 -5.47 -8.53
CA ALA A 42 -18.92 -4.18 -8.35
C ALA A 42 -19.37 -3.94 -6.89
N LEU A 43 -19.82 -4.99 -6.19
CA LEU A 43 -20.17 -4.90 -4.77
C LEU A 43 -18.93 -4.67 -3.89
N ILE A 44 -17.83 -5.39 -4.17
CA ILE A 44 -16.55 -5.22 -3.46
C ILE A 44 -16.03 -3.79 -3.64
N ASP A 45 -16.09 -3.26 -4.85
CA ASP A 45 -15.63 -1.91 -5.17
C ASP A 45 -16.45 -0.87 -4.40
N LYS A 46 -17.78 -1.00 -4.43
CA LYS A 46 -18.70 -0.14 -3.67
C LYS A 46 -18.39 -0.17 -2.17
N LEU A 47 -18.30 -1.37 -1.58
CA LEU A 47 -18.03 -1.52 -0.15
C LEU A 47 -16.63 -1.03 0.23
N SER A 48 -15.65 -1.16 -0.68
CA SER A 48 -14.31 -0.65 -0.46
C SER A 48 -14.30 0.88 -0.39
N ILE A 49 -15.03 1.54 -1.29
CA ILE A 49 -15.20 3.01 -1.27
C ILE A 49 -15.86 3.46 0.03
N GLU A 50 -16.98 2.85 0.43
CA GLU A 50 -17.67 3.18 1.69
C GLU A 50 -16.76 2.97 2.91
N ARG A 51 -16.01 1.87 2.93
CA ARG A 51 -15.03 1.58 3.98
C ARG A 51 -13.94 2.64 4.03
N ASP A 52 -13.44 3.11 2.90
CA ASP A 52 -12.38 4.11 2.85
C ASP A 52 -12.88 5.48 3.31
N GLN A 53 -14.10 5.88 2.93
CA GLN A 53 -14.75 7.08 3.46
C GLN A 53 -14.90 7.05 4.99
N LEU A 54 -15.32 5.91 5.54
CA LEU A 54 -15.41 5.73 6.99
C LEU A 54 -14.04 5.76 7.66
N LYS A 55 -13.01 5.18 7.04
CA LYS A 55 -11.64 5.27 7.54
C LYS A 55 -11.15 6.72 7.56
N ASP A 56 -11.40 7.48 6.50
CA ASP A 56 -11.01 8.89 6.41
C ASP A 56 -11.71 9.74 7.47
N TYR A 57 -12.94 9.39 7.83
CA TYR A 57 -13.66 10.03 8.93
C TYR A 57 -13.09 9.62 10.31
N VAL A 58 -12.85 8.33 10.54
CA VAL A 58 -12.48 7.80 11.87
C VAL A 58 -11.01 8.05 12.21
N ASN A 59 -10.10 7.96 11.24
CA ASN A 59 -8.67 8.00 11.48
C ASN A 59 -8.18 9.33 12.11
N PRO A 60 -8.64 10.51 11.68
CA PRO A 60 -8.27 11.77 12.33
C PRO A 60 -8.68 11.82 13.80
N HIS A 61 -9.88 11.32 14.13
CA HIS A 61 -10.37 11.26 15.50
C HIS A 61 -9.54 10.29 16.34
N LYS A 62 -9.23 9.11 15.79
CA LYS A 62 -8.30 8.16 16.43
C LYS A 62 -6.91 8.76 16.64
N ALA A 63 -6.43 9.57 15.71
CA ALA A 63 -5.14 10.24 15.83
C ALA A 63 -5.15 11.30 16.95
N LEU A 64 -6.29 11.97 17.20
CA LEU A 64 -6.44 12.93 18.30
C LEU A 64 -6.35 12.27 19.68
N ILE A 65 -6.92 11.08 19.82
CA ILE A 65 -6.87 10.30 21.07
C ILE A 65 -5.61 9.43 21.17
N SER A 66 -4.67 9.56 20.22
CA SER A 66 -3.41 8.83 20.27
C SER A 66 -2.63 9.22 21.53
N PRO A 67 -2.03 8.25 22.26
CA PRO A 67 -1.26 8.53 23.47
C PRO A 67 -0.19 9.61 23.29
N MET A 68 0.38 9.73 22.08
CA MET A 68 1.39 10.74 21.76
C MET A 68 0.86 12.18 21.89
N ARG A 69 -0.42 12.43 21.59
CA ARG A 69 -1.04 13.76 21.70
C ARG A 69 -1.60 14.05 23.11
N GLN A 70 -1.61 13.04 23.97
CA GLN A 70 -2.06 13.15 25.36
C GLN A 70 -0.89 13.36 26.34
N VAL A 71 0.34 13.43 25.83
CA VAL A 71 1.51 13.72 26.66
C VAL A 71 1.43 15.18 27.14
N PRO A 72 1.46 15.44 28.45
CA PRO A 72 1.50 16.79 28.99
C PRO A 72 2.61 17.63 28.37
N GLU A 73 2.33 18.92 28.13
CA GLU A 73 3.23 19.81 27.41
C GLU A 73 4.58 19.96 28.12
N ASP A 74 4.60 19.89 29.45
CA ASP A 74 5.81 19.96 30.28
C ASP A 74 6.75 18.78 30.00
N ILE A 75 6.17 17.59 29.80
CA ILE A 75 6.91 16.39 29.44
C ILE A 75 7.44 16.55 28.03
N LEU A 76 6.60 16.95 27.05
CA LEU A 76 7.00 17.19 25.65
C LEU A 76 8.13 18.22 25.52
N ARG A 77 8.09 19.30 26.33
CA ARG A 77 9.16 20.29 26.40
C ARG A 77 10.44 19.67 26.91
N ASP A 78 10.42 18.90 28.01
CA ASP A 78 11.63 18.27 28.56
C ASP A 78 12.28 17.29 27.55
N ILE A 79 11.49 16.48 26.84
CA ILE A 79 12.02 15.59 25.77
C ILE A 79 12.69 16.41 24.65
N SER A 80 12.05 17.50 24.23
CA SER A 80 12.51 18.37 23.15
C SER A 80 13.78 19.14 23.55
N PHE A 81 13.80 19.72 24.75
CA PHE A 81 14.97 20.42 25.30
C PHE A 81 16.16 19.47 25.46
N ARG A 82 15.95 18.25 25.98
CA ARG A 82 17.03 17.27 26.11
C ARG A 82 17.54 16.80 24.74
N HIS A 83 16.69 16.39 23.82
CA HIS A 83 17.15 15.69 22.61
C HIS A 83 17.50 16.60 21.43
N VAL A 84 16.78 17.71 21.24
CA VAL A 84 17.03 18.66 20.12
C VAL A 84 18.07 19.70 20.52
N GLY A 85 18.08 20.16 21.79
CA GLY A 85 19.08 21.11 22.32
C GLY A 85 20.52 20.57 22.26
N MET A 86 20.72 19.26 22.36
CA MET A 86 22.04 18.64 22.26
C MET A 86 22.62 18.63 20.82
N ARG A 87 21.82 18.85 19.76
CA ARG A 87 22.31 18.92 18.38
C ARG A 87 22.80 20.31 17.98
N ALA A 88 22.28 21.38 18.58
CA ALA A 88 22.69 22.76 18.27
C ALA A 88 24.09 23.12 18.80
N CYS A 89 24.59 22.43 19.84
CA CYS A 89 25.92 22.69 20.40
C CYS A 89 27.07 21.94 19.71
N ARG A 90 26.83 21.02 18.76
CA ARG A 90 27.90 20.26 18.08
C ARG A 90 28.52 20.95 16.86
N SER A 91 28.16 22.19 16.54
CA SER A 91 28.64 22.89 15.33
C SER A 91 29.75 23.93 15.55
N ARG A 92 30.34 24.06 16.75
CA ARG A 92 31.52 24.94 16.96
C ARG A 92 32.77 24.15 17.33
N SER A 93 33.45 23.64 16.30
CA SER A 93 34.92 23.67 16.14
C SER A 93 35.35 22.75 14.99
N ARG A 94 35.41 23.28 13.77
CA ARG A 94 36.34 22.77 12.76
C ARG A 94 37.33 23.89 12.44
N PRO A 95 38.64 23.70 12.67
CA PRO A 95 39.62 24.68 12.23
C PRO A 95 39.63 24.69 10.69
N ARG A 96 39.61 25.89 10.14
CA ARG A 96 39.70 26.16 8.70
C ARG A 96 41.13 25.81 8.25
N VAL A 97 41.31 24.66 7.61
CA VAL A 97 42.59 24.32 6.96
C VAL A 97 42.74 25.27 5.77
N GLN A 98 43.71 26.18 5.87
CA GLN A 98 44.07 27.11 4.81
C GLN A 98 44.98 26.34 3.85
N LEU A 99 44.41 25.85 2.74
CA LEU A 99 45.17 25.24 1.65
C LEU A 99 46.00 26.34 0.97
N PHE A 100 47.29 26.38 1.29
CA PHE A 100 48.28 27.12 0.51
C PHE A 100 48.37 26.49 -0.88
N GLY A 101 48.00 27.27 -1.90
CA GLY A 101 48.15 26.89 -3.30
C GLY A 101 49.62 26.74 -3.65
N ILE A 102 50.00 25.53 -4.06
CA ILE A 102 51.32 25.26 -4.61
C ILE A 102 51.25 25.52 -6.12
N SER A 103 52.08 26.47 -6.55
CA SER A 103 52.42 26.78 -7.93
C SER A 103 53.00 25.56 -8.66
N GLY A 104 52.63 25.34 -9.92
CA GLY A 104 53.26 24.35 -10.78
C GLY A 104 52.65 24.27 -12.17
N ARG A 105 53.23 25.02 -13.12
CA ARG A 105 53.10 24.80 -14.56
C ARG A 105 53.87 23.52 -14.93
N ASN A 106 53.30 22.65 -15.75
CA ASN A 106 53.68 22.48 -17.17
C ASN A 106 52.70 21.51 -17.84
#